data_AF-A0A367IR41-F1
#
_entry.id   AF-A0A367IR41-F1
#
_cell.length_a   1.000
_cell.length_b   1.000
_cell.length_c   1.000
_cell.angle_alpha   90.00
_cell.angle_beta   90.00
_cell.angle_gamma   90.00
#
_symmetry.space_group_name_H-M   'P 1'
#
loop_
_entity.id
_entity.type
_entity.pdbx_description
1 polymer ?
#
loop_
_entity_poly.entity_id
_entity_poly.type
_entity_poly.pdbx_seq_one_letter_code
_entity_poly.pdbx_strand_id
1 'polypeptide(L)'
;MATIETAYYVPTFLGLSTTFGISCAISASCIIAFEVYKRFESMQCLFAPKSHLFKNSIPALPNYLFSWATCTFSISEQDLLQRVGLDAIMHIRFLRMAVHFLVFQSLIVCPILLGLHWTGSASQQQAYSDHFRSNSTLYYLSIANIKSHDPVVWTHVFFTYFISLTWLWLLFANHVHHIHLLHQQPRQLLHKRTVLVTRIPPHLRTKETLEDYFMKQGQVESVELIPHKTIRSLDTLLKKRQKLIDELELTLIQMARKRIHSDGSNDWDQWILQLQEYPEYATITDILSEVEAMDKDILEQRTHISDDVTASAFVTFKRNQSAQITSQIVTSSKPGILH
;
A
#
# COMPACT_ATOMS: atom_id res chain seq x y z
N MET A 1 -11.89 -11.56 -46.43
CA MET A 1 -11.49 -12.10 -45.12
C MET A 1 -10.25 -11.33 -44.70
N ALA A 2 -10.39 -10.26 -43.92
CA ALA A 2 -9.25 -9.45 -43.50
C ALA A 2 -8.51 -10.21 -42.39
N THR A 3 -7.27 -10.60 -42.66
CA THR A 3 -6.38 -11.26 -41.70
C THR A 3 -5.78 -10.22 -40.75
N ILE A 4 -5.56 -10.58 -39.49
CA ILE A 4 -5.10 -9.71 -38.38
C ILE A 4 -3.82 -8.92 -38.73
N GLU A 5 -2.99 -9.41 -39.66
CA GLU A 5 -1.75 -8.74 -40.11
C GLU A 5 -1.97 -7.56 -41.07
N THR A 6 -3.18 -7.36 -41.60
CA THR A 6 -3.51 -6.26 -42.54
C THR A 6 -4.42 -5.19 -41.93
N ALA A 7 -4.79 -5.32 -40.66
CA ALA A 7 -5.59 -4.34 -39.94
C ALA A 7 -4.71 -3.15 -39.51
N TYR A 8 -4.42 -2.26 -40.46
CA TYR A 8 -3.93 -0.93 -40.11
C TYR A 8 -5.00 -0.22 -39.29
N TYR A 9 -4.78 -0.08 -37.97
CA TYR A 9 -5.66 0.70 -37.10
C TYR A 9 -5.56 2.17 -37.50
N VAL A 10 -6.47 2.61 -38.36
CA VAL A 10 -6.62 4.02 -38.70
C VAL A 10 -7.19 4.72 -37.45
N PRO A 11 -6.48 5.72 -36.88
CA PRO A 11 -6.93 6.41 -35.68
C PRO A 11 -8.15 7.28 -36.03
N THR A 12 -9.33 6.75 -35.71
CA THR A 12 -10.62 7.39 -35.98
C THR A 12 -11.24 7.93 -34.69
N PHE A 13 -11.89 9.08 -34.79
CA PHE A 13 -12.69 9.65 -33.71
C PHE A 13 -13.80 8.67 -33.27
N LEU A 14 -14.36 7.90 -34.20
CA LEU A 14 -15.34 6.87 -33.89
C LEU A 14 -14.74 5.77 -32.98
N GLY A 15 -13.54 5.28 -33.27
CA GLY A 15 -12.84 4.32 -32.41
C GLY A 15 -12.49 4.88 -31.02
N LEU A 16 -12.09 6.15 -30.95
CA LEU A 16 -11.85 6.82 -29.66
C LEU A 16 -13.16 7.00 -28.87
N SER A 17 -14.25 7.37 -29.54
CA SER A 17 -15.56 7.53 -28.91
C SER A 17 -16.13 6.20 -28.42
N THR A 18 -15.95 5.10 -29.16
CA THR A 18 -16.44 3.77 -28.74
C THR A 18 -15.64 3.26 -27.55
N THR A 19 -14.30 3.37 -27.57
CA THR A 19 -13.45 2.96 -26.43
C THR A 19 -13.73 3.79 -25.19
N PHE A 20 -13.90 5.11 -25.32
CA PHE A 20 -14.31 6.00 -24.23
C PHE A 20 -15.69 5.60 -23.70
N GLY A 21 -16.68 5.40 -24.58
CA GLY A 21 -18.02 4.98 -24.20
C GLY A 21 -18.06 3.66 -23.43
N ILE A 22 -17.33 2.64 -23.91
CA ILE A 22 -17.19 1.34 -23.23
C ILE A 22 -16.54 1.53 -21.85
N SER A 23 -15.46 2.31 -21.78
CA SER A 23 -14.74 2.57 -20.52
C SER A 23 -15.61 3.31 -19.50
N CYS A 24 -16.39 4.30 -19.95
CA CYS A 24 -17.36 5.01 -19.11
C CYS A 24 -18.48 4.08 -18.64
N ALA A 25 -19.00 3.21 -19.51
CA ALA A 25 -20.04 2.25 -19.15
C ALA A 25 -19.56 1.24 -18.09
N ILE A 26 -18.35 0.69 -18.26
CA ILE A 26 -17.72 -0.19 -17.27
C ILE A 26 -17.51 0.56 -15.95
N SER A 27 -16.94 1.77 -15.99
CA SER A 27 -16.67 2.58 -14.79
C SER A 27 -17.95 2.91 -14.03
N ALA A 28 -19.01 3.33 -14.74
CA ALA A 28 -20.32 3.60 -14.15
C ALA A 28 -20.91 2.34 -13.52
N SER A 29 -20.79 1.19 -14.19
CA SER A 29 -21.28 -0.10 -13.67
C SER A 29 -20.53 -0.50 -12.39
N CYS A 30 -19.21 -0.33 -12.35
CA CYS A 30 -18.40 -0.57 -11.15
C CYS A 30 -18.75 0.38 -10.00
N ILE A 31 -18.98 1.67 -10.26
CA ILE A 31 -19.38 2.65 -9.24
C ILE A 31 -20.76 2.31 -8.67
N ILE A 32 -21.71 1.95 -9.53
CA ILE A 32 -23.06 1.52 -9.09
C ILE A 32 -22.96 0.25 -8.25
N ALA A 33 -22.20 -0.75 -8.72
CA ALA A 33 -21.96 -1.98 -7.95
C ALA A 33 -21.32 -1.67 -6.59
N PHE A 34 -20.33 -0.78 -6.55
CA PHE A 34 -19.68 -0.37 -5.30
C PHE A 34 -20.65 0.33 -4.33
N GLU A 35 -21.48 1.27 -4.80
CA GLU A 35 -22.48 1.95 -3.96
C GLU A 35 -23.55 0.97 -3.43
N VAL A 36 -23.90 -0.05 -4.21
CA VAL A 36 -24.80 -1.13 -3.78
C VAL A 36 -24.11 -2.02 -2.74
N TYR A 37 -22.88 -2.47 -3.01
CA TYR A 37 -22.14 -3.35 -2.10
C TYR A 37 -21.80 -2.70 -0.77
N LYS A 38 -21.43 -1.41 -0.77
CA LYS A 38 -21.15 -0.63 0.44
C LYS A 38 -22.37 -0.55 1.37
N ARG A 39 -23.60 -0.59 0.83
CA ARG A 39 -24.84 -0.48 1.63
C ARG A 39 -25.19 -1.78 2.36
N PHE A 40 -24.71 -2.94 1.91
CA PHE A 40 -24.94 -4.19 2.63
C PHE A 40 -24.11 -4.23 3.92
N GLU A 41 -24.79 -4.39 5.06
CA GLU A 41 -24.15 -4.43 6.39
C GLU A 41 -23.07 -5.53 6.47
N SER A 42 -23.31 -6.69 5.87
CA SER A 42 -22.34 -7.79 5.80
C SER A 42 -21.00 -7.38 5.16
N MET A 43 -21.04 -6.49 4.17
CA MET A 43 -19.86 -6.05 3.41
C MET A 43 -19.17 -4.83 4.05
N GLN A 44 -19.79 -4.15 5.01
CA GLN A 44 -19.18 -3.01 5.69
C GLN A 44 -17.90 -3.40 6.45
N CYS A 45 -17.86 -4.62 7.00
CA CYS A 45 -16.67 -5.16 7.64
C CYS A 45 -15.47 -5.26 6.68
N LEU A 46 -15.72 -5.57 5.40
CA LEU A 46 -14.70 -5.66 4.36
C LEU A 46 -14.27 -4.28 3.84
N PHE A 47 -15.22 -3.36 3.64
CA PHE A 47 -14.95 -2.04 3.05
C PHE A 47 -14.46 -0.99 4.06
N ALA A 48 -14.78 -1.16 5.35
CA ALA A 48 -14.40 -0.24 6.41
C ALA A 48 -13.77 -0.94 7.62
N PRO A 49 -12.77 -1.83 7.46
CA PRO A 49 -12.17 -2.54 8.61
C PRO A 49 -11.57 -1.57 9.63
N LYS A 50 -11.08 -0.42 9.17
CA LYS A 50 -10.51 0.63 10.03
C LYS A 50 -11.54 1.39 10.88
N SER A 51 -12.83 1.32 10.58
CA SER A 51 -13.85 1.87 11.49
C SER A 51 -14.10 0.97 12.69
N HIS A 52 -13.79 -0.33 12.56
CA HIS A 52 -13.96 -1.33 13.62
C HIS A 52 -12.72 -1.50 14.50
N LEU A 53 -11.63 -0.78 14.22
CA LEU A 53 -10.44 -0.81 15.07
C LEU A 53 -10.69 -0.08 16.39
N PHE A 54 -10.36 -0.72 17.52
CA PHE A 54 -10.48 -0.12 18.85
C PHE A 54 -9.62 1.15 19.02
N LYS A 55 -8.47 1.20 18.34
CA LYS A 55 -7.54 2.33 18.37
C LYS A 55 -7.49 3.02 17.01
N ASN A 56 -7.55 4.35 17.00
CA ASN A 56 -7.57 5.18 15.78
C ASN A 56 -8.72 4.82 14.83
N SER A 57 -9.93 4.59 15.38
CA SER A 57 -11.11 4.33 14.56
C SER A 57 -11.41 5.51 13.64
N ILE A 58 -11.76 5.18 12.40
CA ILE A 58 -12.25 6.15 11.41
C ILE A 58 -13.78 6.16 11.53
N PRO A 59 -14.44 7.33 11.59
CA PRO A 59 -15.89 7.38 11.66
C PRO A 59 -16.51 6.65 10.47
N ALA A 60 -17.58 5.92 10.72
CA ALA A 60 -18.31 5.21 9.68
C ALA A 60 -18.79 6.19 8.61
N LEU A 61 -18.73 5.77 7.35
CA LEU A 61 -19.16 6.62 6.24
C LEU A 61 -20.68 6.82 6.31
N PRO A 62 -21.17 8.05 6.11
CA PRO A 62 -22.62 8.30 6.06
C PRO A 62 -23.26 7.63 4.84
N ASN A 63 -24.56 7.31 4.94
CA ASN A 63 -25.28 6.48 3.97
C ASN A 63 -25.82 7.22 2.71
N TYR A 64 -25.40 8.46 2.45
CA TYR A 64 -25.80 9.19 1.24
C TYR A 64 -24.96 8.78 0.01
N LEU A 65 -25.48 8.98 -1.21
CA LEU A 65 -24.78 8.66 -2.46
C LEU A 65 -23.50 9.51 -2.58
N PHE A 66 -22.40 8.92 -3.03
CA PHE A 66 -21.09 9.59 -3.18
C PHE A 66 -20.50 10.18 -1.88
N SER A 67 -21.02 9.75 -0.72
CA SER A 67 -20.50 10.10 0.61
C SER A 67 -19.00 9.84 0.78
N TRP A 68 -18.51 8.78 0.15
CA TRP A 68 -17.10 8.43 0.21
C TRP A 68 -16.23 9.48 -0.47
N ALA A 69 -16.69 10.03 -1.61
CA ALA A 69 -15.94 11.02 -2.37
C ALA A 69 -15.91 12.35 -1.61
N THR A 70 -17.07 12.84 -1.17
CA THR A 70 -17.17 14.11 -0.41
C THR A 70 -16.39 14.04 0.89
N CYS A 71 -16.48 12.94 1.64
CA CYS A 71 -15.72 12.73 2.88
C CYS A 71 -14.21 12.71 2.61
N THR A 72 -13.78 12.06 1.52
CA THR A 72 -12.36 12.00 1.14
C THR A 72 -11.80 13.37 0.78
N PHE A 73 -12.57 14.23 0.11
CA PHE A 73 -12.12 15.59 -0.22
C PHE A 73 -12.20 16.58 0.95
N SER A 74 -13.08 16.34 1.92
CA SER A 74 -13.31 17.21 3.07
C SER A 74 -12.35 16.95 4.23
N ILE A 75 -11.74 15.76 4.30
CA ILE A 75 -10.89 15.39 5.43
C ILE A 75 -9.64 16.26 5.53
N SER A 76 -9.31 16.68 6.76
CA SER A 76 -8.13 17.51 7.01
C SER A 76 -6.83 16.67 6.93
N GLU A 77 -5.76 17.29 6.45
CA GLU A 77 -4.44 16.65 6.37
C GLU A 77 -3.90 16.28 7.77
N GLN A 78 -4.23 17.09 8.78
CA GLN A 78 -3.82 16.85 10.17
C GLN A 78 -4.50 15.62 10.78
N ASP A 79 -5.81 15.45 10.53
CA ASP A 79 -6.55 14.29 11.00
C ASP A 79 -6.08 13.00 10.32
N LEU A 80 -5.78 13.07 9.02
CA LEU A 80 -5.19 11.95 8.30
C LEU A 80 -3.84 11.55 8.91
N LEU A 81 -3.06 12.49 9.44
CA LEU A 81 -1.67 12.25 9.84
C LEU A 81 -1.61 11.41 11.09
N GLN A 82 -2.55 11.66 12.00
CA GLN A 82 -2.69 10.91 13.23
C GLN A 82 -3.26 9.50 12.99
N ARG A 83 -4.10 9.32 11.95
CA ARG A 83 -4.86 8.08 11.72
C ARG A 83 -4.22 7.09 10.76
N VAL A 84 -3.69 7.57 9.63
CA VAL A 84 -3.20 6.72 8.52
C VAL A 84 -1.67 6.64 8.49
N GLY A 85 -0.99 7.64 9.07
CA GLY A 85 0.46 7.75 9.09
C GLY A 85 1.00 8.64 7.97
N LEU A 86 2.29 8.94 8.06
CA LEU A 86 2.97 9.90 7.17
C LEU A 86 3.01 9.42 5.72
N ASP A 87 3.39 8.16 5.49
CA ASP A 87 3.60 7.61 4.14
C ASP A 87 2.33 7.67 3.28
N ALA A 88 1.19 7.25 3.86
CA ALA A 88 -0.09 7.28 3.18
C ALA A 88 -0.53 8.71 2.82
N ILE A 89 -0.27 9.69 3.68
CA ILE A 89 -0.55 11.11 3.35
C ILE A 89 0.29 11.56 2.19
N MET A 90 1.58 11.24 2.19
CA MET A 90 2.47 11.64 1.12
C MET A 90 1.97 11.12 -0.22
N HIS A 91 1.47 9.89 -0.25
CA HIS A 91 0.82 9.32 -1.43
C HIS A 91 -0.47 10.05 -1.81
N ILE A 92 -1.39 10.29 -0.86
CA ILE A 92 -2.66 11.00 -1.12
C ILE A 92 -2.40 12.42 -1.63
N ARG A 93 -1.45 13.14 -1.02
CA ARG A 93 -1.07 14.50 -1.39
C ARG A 93 -0.45 14.54 -2.78
N PHE A 94 0.42 13.58 -3.11
CA PHE A 94 0.95 13.42 -4.46
C PHE A 94 -0.17 13.16 -5.49
N LEU A 95 -1.10 12.26 -5.19
CA LEU A 95 -2.22 11.97 -6.09
C LEU A 95 -3.14 13.19 -6.28
N ARG A 96 -3.46 13.90 -5.19
CA ARG A 96 -4.24 15.14 -5.25
C ARG A 96 -3.53 16.18 -6.12
N MET A 97 -2.24 16.40 -5.92
CA MET A 97 -1.44 17.31 -6.72
C MET A 97 -1.44 16.92 -8.21
N ALA A 98 -1.24 15.63 -8.52
CA ALA A 98 -1.28 15.12 -9.89
C ALA A 98 -2.64 15.36 -10.57
N VAL A 99 -3.75 15.09 -9.87
CA VAL A 99 -5.10 15.35 -10.40
C VAL A 99 -5.32 16.84 -10.66
N HIS A 100 -4.97 17.72 -9.71
CA HIS A 100 -5.13 19.17 -9.89
C HIS A 100 -4.28 19.68 -11.06
N PHE A 101 -3.05 19.18 -11.20
CA PHE A 101 -2.16 19.50 -12.30
C PHE A 101 -2.74 19.06 -13.65
N LEU A 102 -3.16 17.79 -13.77
CA LEU A 102 -3.72 17.27 -15.01
C LEU A 102 -5.01 17.99 -15.41
N VAL A 103 -5.90 18.29 -14.45
CA VAL A 103 -7.13 19.05 -14.71
C VAL A 103 -6.79 20.48 -15.17
N PHE A 104 -5.90 21.17 -14.47
CA PHE A 104 -5.49 22.53 -14.84
C PHE A 104 -4.84 22.59 -16.22
N GLN A 105 -3.88 21.70 -16.50
CA GLN A 105 -3.23 21.63 -17.81
C GLN A 105 -4.21 21.19 -18.91
N SER A 106 -5.12 20.26 -18.63
CA SER A 106 -6.14 19.84 -19.59
C SER A 106 -7.09 20.98 -19.95
N LEU A 107 -7.49 21.82 -18.99
CA LEU A 107 -8.40 22.94 -19.24
C LEU A 107 -7.73 24.14 -19.93
N ILE A 108 -6.40 24.27 -19.82
CA ILE A 108 -5.66 25.41 -20.41
C ILE A 108 -4.98 24.99 -21.71
N VAL A 109 -4.12 23.98 -21.66
CA VAL A 109 -3.26 23.61 -22.78
C VAL A 109 -4.05 22.89 -23.87
N CYS A 110 -4.97 21.97 -23.52
CA CYS A 110 -5.71 21.22 -24.54
C CYS A 110 -6.56 22.14 -25.42
N PRO A 111 -7.39 23.07 -24.92
CA PRO A 111 -8.16 23.97 -25.77
C PRO A 111 -7.31 24.87 -26.66
N ILE A 112 -6.19 25.37 -26.15
CA ILE A 112 -5.28 26.24 -26.91
C ILE A 112 -4.63 25.45 -28.07
N LEU A 113 -4.09 24.27 -27.79
CA LEU A 113 -3.50 23.42 -28.83
C LEU A 113 -4.54 22.93 -29.83
N LEU A 114 -5.72 22.53 -29.35
CA LEU A 114 -6.82 22.06 -30.20
C LEU A 114 -7.34 23.16 -31.14
N GLY A 115 -7.51 24.39 -30.63
CA GLY A 115 -7.87 25.54 -31.46
C GLY A 115 -6.79 25.90 -32.50
N LEU A 116 -5.52 25.77 -32.12
CA LEU A 116 -4.38 26.00 -33.00
C LEU A 116 -4.26 24.93 -34.09
N HIS A 117 -4.50 23.66 -33.77
CA HIS A 117 -4.56 22.59 -34.77
C HIS A 117 -5.73 22.73 -35.74
N TRP A 118 -6.90 23.18 -35.24
CA TRP A 118 -8.07 23.44 -36.07
C TRP A 118 -7.83 24.55 -37.09
N THR A 119 -7.23 25.67 -36.67
CA THR A 119 -6.89 26.79 -37.56
C THR A 119 -5.79 26.44 -38.56
N GLY A 120 -4.80 25.62 -38.16
CA GLY A 120 -3.80 25.08 -39.09
C GLY A 120 -4.41 24.22 -40.21
N SER A 121 -5.44 23.44 -39.89
CA SER A 121 -6.12 22.54 -40.83
C SER A 121 -6.84 23.27 -41.97
N ALA A 122 -7.39 24.46 -41.72
CA ALA A 122 -8.16 25.22 -42.70
C ALA A 122 -7.31 25.66 -43.92
N SER A 123 -5.98 25.69 -43.77
CA SER A 123 -5.04 26.05 -44.84
C SER A 123 -4.68 24.90 -45.79
N GLN A 124 -5.00 23.65 -45.44
CA GLN A 124 -4.60 22.42 -46.16
C GLN A 124 -5.71 21.77 -46.98
N GLN A 125 -6.95 22.27 -46.91
CA GLN A 125 -8.11 21.69 -47.61
C GLN A 125 -7.98 21.67 -49.15
N GLN A 126 -6.97 22.33 -49.71
CA GLN A 126 -6.75 22.43 -51.16
C GLN A 126 -5.73 21.43 -51.76
N ALA A 127 -4.95 20.68 -50.97
CA ALA A 127 -3.83 19.91 -51.53
C ALA A 127 -3.71 18.47 -50.99
N TYR A 128 -4.04 17.52 -51.87
CA TYR A 128 -3.63 16.10 -51.91
C TYR A 128 -4.60 15.04 -51.35
N SER A 129 -5.07 14.20 -52.28
CA SER A 129 -5.95 13.05 -52.10
C SER A 129 -5.17 11.80 -51.70
N ASP A 130 -4.75 11.70 -50.44
CA ASP A 130 -4.29 10.43 -49.84
C ASP A 130 -5.45 9.77 -49.08
N HIS A 131 -5.89 8.60 -49.56
CA HIS A 131 -7.01 7.83 -49.01
C HIS A 131 -6.81 7.40 -47.53
N PHE A 132 -5.56 7.37 -47.06
CA PHE A 132 -5.20 7.10 -45.66
C PHE A 132 -5.36 8.34 -44.76
N ARG A 133 -5.09 9.53 -45.28
CA ARG A 133 -5.28 10.81 -44.58
C ARG A 133 -6.75 11.20 -44.48
N SER A 134 -7.58 10.90 -45.49
CA SER A 134 -9.01 11.24 -45.46
C SER A 134 -9.79 10.48 -44.37
N ASN A 135 -9.33 9.28 -44.00
CA ASN A 135 -10.02 8.41 -43.05
C ASN A 135 -9.57 8.58 -41.59
N SER A 136 -8.43 9.25 -41.34
CA SER A 136 -7.86 9.44 -39.99
C SER A 136 -8.27 10.78 -39.38
N THR A 137 -9.48 10.86 -38.82
CA THR A 137 -10.02 12.10 -38.23
C THR A 137 -9.21 12.63 -37.03
N LEU A 138 -8.46 11.77 -36.32
CA LEU A 138 -7.56 12.20 -35.24
C LEU A 138 -6.25 12.82 -35.75
N TYR A 139 -5.90 12.64 -37.03
CA TYR A 139 -4.72 13.24 -37.63
C TYR A 139 -4.76 14.77 -37.57
N TYR A 140 -5.95 15.35 -37.79
CA TYR A 140 -6.16 16.80 -37.75
C TYR A 140 -5.93 17.43 -36.37
N LEU A 141 -5.99 16.63 -35.30
CA LEU A 141 -5.73 17.05 -33.93
C LEU A 141 -4.27 16.82 -33.49
N SER A 142 -3.40 16.40 -34.41
CA SER A 142 -2.01 16.10 -34.12
C SER A 142 -1.09 17.18 -34.69
N ILE A 143 0.11 17.29 -34.11
CA ILE A 143 1.20 18.11 -34.65
C ILE A 143 1.53 17.75 -36.11
N ALA A 144 1.20 16.53 -36.56
CA ALA A 144 1.35 16.09 -37.93
C ALA A 144 0.55 16.90 -38.95
N ASN A 145 -0.48 17.63 -38.52
CA ASN A 145 -1.25 18.54 -39.38
C ASN A 145 -0.46 19.82 -39.75
N ILE A 146 0.54 20.21 -38.96
CA ILE A 146 1.30 21.44 -39.14
C ILE A 146 2.37 21.25 -40.23
N LYS A 147 2.58 22.24 -41.10
CA LYS A 147 3.57 22.16 -42.18
C LYS A 147 4.99 22.23 -41.60
N SER A 148 5.91 21.48 -42.19
CA SER A 148 7.34 21.59 -41.88
C SER A 148 7.82 23.04 -42.05
N HIS A 149 8.48 23.58 -41.03
CA HIS A 149 8.98 24.97 -40.91
C HIS A 149 7.97 26.07 -40.54
N ASP A 150 6.74 25.74 -40.13
CA ASP A 150 5.84 26.76 -39.59
C ASP A 150 6.29 27.26 -38.20
N PRO A 151 6.21 28.57 -37.91
CA PRO A 151 6.55 29.14 -36.60
C PRO A 151 5.66 28.61 -35.47
N VAL A 152 4.50 28.03 -35.80
CA VAL A 152 3.54 27.41 -34.90
C VAL A 152 4.13 26.25 -34.08
N VAL A 153 5.20 25.61 -34.58
CA VAL A 153 5.92 24.55 -33.84
C VAL A 153 6.56 25.11 -32.56
N TRP A 154 6.99 26.37 -32.54
CA TRP A 154 7.55 27.00 -31.34
C TRP A 154 6.54 27.13 -30.20
N THR A 155 5.24 27.25 -30.52
CA THR A 155 4.17 27.23 -29.51
C THR A 155 4.13 25.89 -28.76
N HIS A 156 4.39 24.77 -29.45
CA HIS A 156 4.45 23.46 -28.81
C HIS A 156 5.65 23.36 -27.87
N VAL A 157 6.81 23.84 -28.32
CA VAL A 157 8.03 23.91 -27.50
C VAL A 157 7.79 24.73 -26.23
N PHE A 158 7.15 25.90 -26.35
CA PHE A 158 6.78 26.72 -25.20
C PHE A 158 5.87 25.96 -24.22
N PHE A 159 4.80 25.33 -24.69
CA PHE A 159 3.90 24.57 -23.82
C PHE A 159 4.58 23.35 -23.18
N THR A 160 5.50 22.67 -23.88
CA THR A 160 6.30 21.60 -23.29
C THR A 160 7.12 22.11 -22.11
N TYR A 161 7.88 23.21 -22.30
CA TYR A 161 8.64 23.80 -21.18
C TYR A 161 7.72 24.32 -20.07
N PHE A 162 6.59 24.93 -20.40
CA PHE A 162 5.61 25.40 -19.41
C PHE A 162 5.06 24.26 -18.54
N ILE A 163 4.63 23.15 -19.16
CA ILE A 163 4.14 21.95 -18.46
C ILE A 163 5.27 21.38 -17.59
N SER A 164 6.47 21.21 -18.15
CA SER A 164 7.62 20.63 -17.42
C SER A 164 8.05 21.48 -16.22
N LEU A 165 8.15 22.80 -16.39
CA LEU A 165 8.52 23.72 -15.31
C LEU A 165 7.45 23.79 -14.23
N THR A 166 6.17 23.86 -14.62
CA THR A 166 5.06 23.86 -13.67
C THR A 166 5.05 22.54 -12.87
N TRP A 167 5.25 21.40 -13.54
CA TRP A 167 5.33 20.10 -12.87
C TRP A 167 6.52 20.03 -11.89
N LEU A 168 7.70 20.46 -12.33
CA LEU A 168 8.90 20.48 -11.49
C LEU A 168 8.71 21.37 -10.27
N TRP A 169 8.08 22.53 -10.42
CA TRP A 169 7.77 23.43 -9.32
C TRP A 169 6.79 22.82 -8.32
N LEU A 170 5.69 22.19 -8.78
CA LEU A 170 4.76 21.49 -7.89
C LEU A 170 5.43 20.32 -7.15
N LEU A 171 6.29 19.55 -7.84
CA LEU A 171 7.07 18.47 -7.23
C LEU A 171 7.99 19.02 -6.14
N PHE A 172 8.71 20.10 -6.43
CA PHE A 172 9.59 20.75 -5.47
C PHE A 172 8.82 21.26 -4.25
N ALA A 173 7.70 21.97 -4.45
CA ALA A 173 6.86 22.46 -3.37
C ALA A 173 6.33 21.32 -2.48
N ASN A 174 5.91 20.21 -3.10
CA ASN A 174 5.45 19.04 -2.36
C ASN A 174 6.59 18.33 -1.60
N HIS A 175 7.78 18.30 -2.17
CA HIS A 175 8.98 17.73 -1.53
C HIS A 175 9.46 18.57 -0.34
N VAL A 176 9.42 19.90 -0.43
CA VAL A 176 9.74 20.77 0.71
C VAL A 176 8.74 20.54 1.85
N HIS A 177 7.45 20.42 1.53
CA HIS A 177 6.42 20.10 2.53
C HIS A 177 6.62 18.73 3.17
N HIS A 178 7.00 17.71 2.37
CA HIS A 178 7.36 16.38 2.88
C HIS A 178 8.46 16.45 3.95
N ILE A 179 9.53 17.19 3.64
CA ILE A 179 10.64 17.37 4.58
C ILE A 179 10.13 18.05 5.86
N HIS A 180 9.25 19.04 5.75
CA HIS A 180 8.67 19.69 6.92
C HIS A 180 7.87 18.71 7.80
N LEU A 181 7.01 17.89 7.20
CA LEU A 181 6.23 16.87 7.91
C LEU A 181 7.13 15.82 8.57
N LEU A 182 8.21 15.40 7.91
CA LEU A 182 9.20 14.47 8.49
C LEU A 182 9.85 15.05 9.76
N HIS A 183 10.16 16.35 9.76
CA HIS A 183 10.75 17.01 10.93
C HIS A 183 9.77 17.14 12.10
N GLN A 184 8.47 17.25 11.83
CA GLN A 184 7.42 17.32 12.84
C GLN A 184 7.12 15.97 13.51
N GLN A 185 7.54 14.84 12.92
CA GLN A 185 7.31 13.52 13.49
C GLN A 185 7.96 13.37 14.88
N PRO A 186 7.31 12.67 15.83
CA PRO A 186 7.84 12.51 17.17
C PRO A 186 9.24 11.91 17.12
N ARG A 187 10.15 12.49 17.92
CA ARG A 187 11.54 12.04 17.98
C ARG A 187 11.65 10.71 18.74
N GLN A 188 10.82 10.45 19.75
CA GLN A 188 11.00 9.33 20.69
C GLN A 188 10.48 7.96 20.21
N LEU A 189 10.42 7.73 18.89
CA LEU A 189 10.03 6.42 18.38
C LEU A 189 11.18 5.42 18.59
N LEU A 190 10.88 4.25 19.17
CA LEU A 190 11.88 3.20 19.45
C LEU A 190 12.67 2.82 18.18
N HIS A 191 11.99 2.70 17.04
CA HIS A 191 12.66 2.38 15.77
C HIS A 191 13.69 3.43 15.30
N LYS A 192 13.65 4.67 15.81
CA LYS A 192 14.67 5.71 15.52
C LYS A 192 15.89 5.60 16.45
N ARG A 193 15.77 4.86 17.55
CA ARG A 193 16.79 4.64 18.58
C ARG A 193 17.43 3.26 18.46
N THR A 194 16.77 2.32 17.80
CA THR A 194 17.25 0.95 17.61
C THR A 194 17.94 0.79 16.27
N VAL A 195 19.15 0.23 16.27
CA VAL A 195 19.93 -0.09 15.09
C VAL A 195 20.02 -1.61 14.95
N LEU A 196 19.72 -2.13 13.76
CA LEU A 196 19.97 -3.52 13.42
C LEU A 196 21.44 -3.67 13.01
N VAL A 197 22.18 -4.44 13.78
CA VAL A 197 23.58 -4.75 13.57
C VAL A 197 23.65 -6.15 12.97
N THR A 198 24.27 -6.29 11.80
CA THR A 198 24.39 -7.57 11.09
C THR A 198 25.86 -7.98 10.93
N ARG A 199 26.10 -9.28 10.79
CA ARG A 199 27.45 -9.89 10.63
C ARG A 199 28.42 -9.57 11.77
N ILE A 200 27.95 -9.76 13.01
CA ILE A 200 28.76 -9.68 14.23
C ILE A 200 29.79 -10.84 14.28
N PRO A 201 31.08 -10.53 14.51
CA PRO A 201 32.14 -11.53 14.60
C PRO A 201 31.97 -12.36 15.89
N PRO A 202 32.43 -13.63 15.91
CA PRO A 202 32.15 -14.56 17.01
C PRO A 202 32.60 -14.08 18.39
N HIS A 203 33.64 -13.25 18.46
CA HIS A 203 34.16 -12.71 19.72
C HIS A 203 33.30 -11.57 20.32
N LEU A 204 32.38 -10.97 19.53
CA LEU A 204 31.43 -9.94 19.99
C LEU A 204 29.99 -10.48 20.12
N ARG A 205 29.81 -11.80 20.09
CA ARG A 205 28.48 -12.46 20.16
C ARG A 205 27.99 -12.69 21.59
N THR A 206 28.40 -11.85 22.51
CA THR A 206 27.89 -11.84 23.88
C THR A 206 27.25 -10.49 24.15
N LYS A 207 26.11 -10.48 24.83
CA LYS A 207 25.36 -9.25 25.13
C LYS A 207 26.26 -8.20 25.80
N GLU A 208 27.02 -8.61 26.82
CA GLU A 208 27.96 -7.77 27.55
C GLU A 208 29.05 -7.19 26.64
N THR A 209 29.71 -8.03 25.83
CA THR A 209 30.77 -7.56 24.91
C THR A 209 30.26 -6.58 23.86
N LEU A 210 29.02 -6.75 23.41
CA LEU A 210 28.40 -5.89 22.41
C LEU A 210 27.95 -4.56 23.03
N GLU A 211 27.44 -4.60 24.26
CA GLU A 211 27.14 -3.40 25.05
C GLU A 211 28.42 -2.58 25.29
N ASP A 212 29.50 -3.22 25.75
CA ASP A 212 30.81 -2.56 25.97
C ASP A 212 31.38 -1.96 24.68
N TYR A 213 31.23 -2.66 23.56
CA TYR A 213 31.64 -2.16 22.25
C TYR A 213 30.89 -0.87 21.92
N PHE A 214 29.55 -0.88 21.98
CA PHE A 214 28.70 0.25 21.61
C PHE A 214 28.63 1.39 22.63
N MET A 215 29.00 1.12 23.90
CA MET A 215 29.13 2.15 24.93
C MET A 215 30.18 3.21 24.57
N LYS A 216 31.19 2.85 23.76
CA LYS A 216 32.21 3.79 23.27
C LYS A 216 31.63 4.83 22.32
N GLN A 217 30.59 4.49 21.55
CA GLN A 217 29.94 5.36 20.56
C GLN A 217 28.71 6.10 21.14
N GLY A 218 28.09 5.59 22.21
CA GLY A 218 26.99 6.27 22.87
C GLY A 218 26.37 5.49 24.04
N GLN A 219 25.44 6.12 24.75
CA GLN A 219 24.72 5.45 25.83
C GLN A 219 23.72 4.43 25.27
N VAL A 220 24.04 3.15 25.45
CA VAL A 220 23.16 2.01 25.12
C VAL A 220 22.11 1.83 26.23
N GLU A 221 20.90 1.49 25.83
CA GLU A 221 19.78 1.17 26.73
C GLU A 221 19.55 -0.34 26.82
N SER A 222 19.53 -1.03 25.68
CA SER A 222 19.41 -2.48 25.63
C SER A 222 20.06 -3.06 24.38
N VAL A 223 20.59 -4.27 24.53
CA VAL A 223 21.06 -5.11 23.42
C VAL A 223 20.31 -6.43 23.44
N GLU A 224 19.75 -6.78 22.28
CA GLU A 224 19.03 -8.03 22.06
C GLU A 224 19.67 -8.80 20.90
N LEU A 225 20.26 -9.95 21.20
CA LEU A 225 20.81 -10.87 20.22
C LEU A 225 19.69 -11.70 19.59
N ILE A 226 19.78 -11.97 18.29
CA ILE A 226 18.74 -12.67 17.53
C ILE A 226 19.19 -14.11 17.26
N PRO A 227 18.69 -15.13 17.99
CA PRO A 227 18.94 -16.53 17.67
C PRO A 227 18.08 -16.97 16.49
N HIS A 228 18.59 -16.85 15.27
CA HIS A 228 17.81 -17.06 14.04
C HIS A 228 17.23 -18.47 13.91
N LYS A 229 17.96 -19.51 14.31
CA LYS A 229 17.46 -20.89 14.22
C LYS A 229 16.32 -21.14 15.20
N THR A 230 16.50 -20.76 16.46
CA THR A 230 15.49 -20.89 17.52
C THR A 230 14.23 -20.09 17.16
N ILE A 231 14.39 -18.84 16.72
CA ILE A 231 13.25 -18.00 16.31
C ILE A 231 12.51 -18.61 15.12
N ARG A 232 13.23 -19.15 14.13
CA ARG A 232 12.59 -19.78 12.96
C ARG A 232 11.82 -21.04 13.35
N SER A 233 12.41 -21.89 14.20
CA SER A 233 11.72 -23.06 14.76
C SER A 233 10.45 -22.64 15.50
N LEU A 234 10.58 -21.67 16.41
CA LEU A 234 9.47 -21.15 17.20
C LEU A 234 8.37 -20.54 16.34
N ASP A 235 8.72 -19.76 15.31
CA ASP A 235 7.76 -19.20 14.36
C ASP A 235 7.03 -20.31 13.58
N THR A 236 7.72 -21.38 13.18
CA THR A 236 7.05 -22.53 12.55
C THR A 236 6.09 -23.24 13.49
N LEU A 237 6.43 -23.38 14.78
CA LEU A 237 5.52 -23.95 15.78
C LEU A 237 4.32 -23.05 16.03
N LEU A 238 4.53 -21.74 16.21
CA LEU A 238 3.44 -20.77 16.40
C LEU A 238 2.48 -20.75 15.21
N LYS A 239 3.01 -20.84 13.98
CA LYS A 239 2.18 -20.94 12.77
C LYS A 239 1.38 -22.24 12.70
N LYS A 240 1.96 -23.37 13.13
CA LYS A 240 1.23 -24.65 13.21
C LYS A 240 0.12 -24.57 14.25
N ARG A 241 0.43 -24.05 15.45
CA ARG A 241 -0.55 -23.81 16.51
C ARG A 241 -1.70 -22.92 16.03
N GLN A 242 -1.39 -21.82 15.35
CA GLN A 242 -2.43 -20.93 14.83
C GLN A 242 -3.35 -21.66 13.85
N LYS A 243 -2.81 -22.48 12.94
CA LYS A 243 -3.62 -23.27 12.01
C LYS A 243 -4.54 -24.26 12.71
N LEU A 244 -4.08 -24.92 13.77
CA LEU A 244 -4.92 -25.81 14.57
C LEU A 244 -6.04 -25.06 15.28
N ILE A 245 -5.76 -23.86 15.80
CA ILE A 245 -6.79 -23.01 16.41
C ILE A 245 -7.80 -22.56 15.36
N ASP A 246 -7.35 -22.16 14.17
CA ASP A 246 -8.24 -21.78 13.07
C ASP A 246 -9.12 -22.97 12.65
N GLU A 247 -8.57 -24.19 12.62
CA GLU A 247 -9.33 -25.43 12.35
C GLU A 247 -10.33 -25.75 13.46
N LEU A 248 -9.94 -25.58 14.72
CA LEU A 248 -10.82 -25.71 15.88
C LEU A 248 -11.97 -24.70 15.82
N GLU A 249 -11.69 -23.44 15.51
CA GLU A 249 -12.72 -22.40 15.35
C GLU A 249 -13.68 -22.76 14.22
N LEU A 250 -13.17 -23.23 13.08
CA LEU A 250 -14.00 -23.65 11.95
C LEU A 250 -14.93 -24.82 12.29
N THR A 251 -14.43 -25.84 12.99
CA THR A 251 -15.25 -26.99 13.41
C THR A 251 -16.33 -26.56 14.39
N LEU A 252 -15.99 -25.76 15.41
CA LEU A 252 -16.95 -25.19 16.36
C LEU A 252 -18.01 -24.32 15.67
N ILE A 253 -17.63 -23.48 14.72
CA ILE A 253 -18.57 -22.64 13.94
C ILE A 253 -19.50 -23.51 13.09
N GLN A 254 -19.00 -24.58 12.47
CA GLN A 254 -19.82 -25.51 11.69
C GLN A 254 -20.84 -26.23 12.58
N MET A 255 -20.43 -26.69 13.76
CA MET A 255 -21.34 -27.30 14.73
C MET A 255 -22.41 -26.33 15.21
N ALA A 256 -22.01 -25.12 15.59
CA ALA A 256 -22.90 -24.05 16.01
C ALA A 256 -23.94 -23.72 14.92
N ARG A 257 -23.51 -23.63 13.65
CA ARG A 257 -24.41 -23.39 12.51
C ARG A 257 -25.40 -24.54 12.29
N LYS A 258 -24.96 -25.81 12.37
CA LYS A 258 -25.85 -26.98 12.25
C LYS A 258 -26.96 -26.93 13.31
N ARG A 259 -26.61 -26.60 14.56
CA ARG A 259 -27.57 -26.49 15.66
C ARG A 259 -28.59 -25.38 15.46
N ILE A 260 -28.16 -24.17 15.09
CA ILE A 260 -29.09 -23.05 14.85
C ILE A 260 -30.15 -23.45 13.80
N HIS A 261 -29.76 -24.23 12.79
CA HIS A 261 -30.68 -24.72 11.78
C HIS A 261 -31.67 -25.79 12.29
N SER A 262 -31.27 -26.62 13.25
CA SER A 262 -32.11 -27.72 13.78
C SER A 262 -33.04 -27.30 14.91
N ASP A 263 -32.54 -26.50 15.87
CA ASP A 263 -33.17 -26.30 17.17
C ASP A 263 -33.70 -24.86 17.38
N GLY A 264 -33.22 -23.89 16.59
CA GLY A 264 -33.65 -22.48 16.64
C GLY A 264 -33.39 -21.74 17.96
N SER A 265 -32.87 -22.42 18.99
CA SER A 265 -32.57 -21.89 20.32
C SER A 265 -31.16 -21.31 20.39
N ASN A 266 -31.03 -20.11 20.96
CA ASN A 266 -29.75 -19.40 21.17
C ASN A 266 -29.11 -19.67 22.54
N ASP A 267 -29.54 -20.71 23.26
CA ASP A 267 -28.95 -21.06 24.55
C ASP A 267 -27.60 -21.77 24.34
N TRP A 268 -26.50 -21.01 24.47
CA TRP A 268 -25.12 -21.48 24.24
C TRP A 268 -24.56 -22.25 25.44
N ASP A 269 -24.98 -21.91 26.66
CA ASP A 269 -24.44 -22.51 27.89
C ASP A 269 -24.87 -23.98 28.00
N GLN A 270 -26.14 -24.27 27.68
CA GLN A 270 -26.63 -25.64 27.61
C GLN A 270 -25.97 -26.44 26.49
N TRP A 271 -25.71 -25.81 25.34
CA TRP A 271 -25.05 -26.48 24.23
C TRP A 271 -23.61 -26.86 24.54
N ILE A 272 -22.87 -26.00 25.23
CA ILE A 272 -21.49 -26.30 25.62
C ILE A 272 -21.45 -27.53 26.54
N LEU A 273 -22.43 -27.67 27.43
CA LEU A 273 -22.55 -28.85 28.30
C LEU A 273 -22.92 -30.12 27.51
N GLN A 274 -23.64 -29.99 26.40
CA GLN A 274 -24.04 -31.09 25.52
C GLN A 274 -23.02 -31.42 24.42
N LEU A 275 -21.94 -30.63 24.28
CA LEU A 275 -20.90 -30.86 23.26
C LEU A 275 -20.34 -32.28 23.31
N GLN A 276 -20.25 -32.88 24.50
CA GLN A 276 -19.75 -34.24 24.72
C GLN A 276 -20.58 -35.32 24.02
N GLU A 277 -21.85 -35.06 23.71
CA GLU A 277 -22.75 -36.04 23.08
C GLU A 277 -22.56 -36.12 21.55
N TYR A 278 -21.87 -35.16 20.94
CA TYR A 278 -21.65 -35.12 19.51
C TYR A 278 -20.45 -35.98 19.08
N PRO A 279 -20.52 -36.70 17.95
CA PRO A 279 -19.40 -37.50 17.44
C PRO A 279 -18.20 -36.63 17.04
N GLU A 280 -18.44 -35.37 16.68
CA GLU A 280 -17.41 -34.38 16.32
C GLU A 280 -16.59 -33.90 17.55
N TYR A 281 -17.03 -34.21 18.77
CA TYR A 281 -16.33 -33.89 20.01
C TYR A 281 -14.97 -34.58 20.12
N ALA A 282 -14.84 -35.81 19.61
CA ALA A 282 -13.57 -36.55 19.62
C ALA A 282 -12.49 -35.79 18.83
N THR A 283 -12.84 -35.25 17.68
CA THR A 283 -11.92 -34.43 16.86
C THR A 283 -11.51 -33.16 17.60
N ILE A 284 -12.44 -32.52 18.33
CA ILE A 284 -12.15 -31.33 19.13
C ILE A 284 -11.16 -31.65 20.25
N THR A 285 -11.37 -32.75 20.98
CA THR A 285 -10.45 -33.16 22.05
C THR A 285 -9.08 -33.53 21.52
N ASP A 286 -9.00 -34.14 20.34
CA ASP A 286 -7.74 -34.45 19.68
C ASP A 286 -6.99 -33.16 19.33
N ILE A 287 -7.64 -32.19 18.68
CA ILE A 287 -7.04 -30.89 18.35
C ILE A 287 -6.60 -30.15 19.62
N LEU A 288 -7.41 -30.13 20.67
CA LEU A 288 -7.07 -29.50 21.94
C LEU A 288 -5.84 -30.15 22.58
N SER A 289 -5.76 -31.49 22.58
CA SER A 289 -4.60 -32.20 23.10
C SER A 289 -3.32 -31.91 22.31
N GLU A 290 -3.44 -31.73 20.99
CA GLU A 290 -2.31 -31.36 20.12
C GLU A 290 -1.87 -29.91 20.39
N VAL A 291 -2.81 -28.98 20.59
CA VAL A 291 -2.51 -27.60 20.98
C VAL A 291 -1.81 -27.55 22.34
N GLU A 292 -2.26 -28.33 23.33
CA GLU A 292 -1.60 -28.43 24.63
C GLU A 292 -0.18 -29.00 24.52
N ALA A 293 0.03 -30.00 23.66
CA ALA A 293 1.35 -30.53 23.38
C ALA A 293 2.27 -29.47 22.74
N MET A 294 1.77 -28.74 21.74
CA MET A 294 2.53 -27.63 21.13
C MET A 294 2.82 -26.49 22.11
N ASP A 295 1.91 -26.19 23.04
CA ASP A 295 2.13 -25.18 24.07
C ASP A 295 3.26 -25.58 25.03
N LYS A 296 3.39 -26.88 25.36
CA LYS A 296 4.55 -27.41 26.09
C LYS A 296 5.84 -27.26 25.29
N ASP A 297 5.85 -27.65 24.01
CA ASP A 297 7.01 -27.50 23.13
C ASP A 297 7.46 -26.03 23.00
N ILE A 298 6.50 -25.10 22.88
CA ILE A 298 6.75 -23.66 22.82
C ILE A 298 7.38 -23.16 24.13
N LEU A 299 6.88 -23.62 25.28
CA LEU A 299 7.45 -23.27 26.57
C LEU A 299 8.88 -23.80 26.72
N GLU A 300 9.14 -25.04 26.31
CA GLU A 300 10.47 -25.64 26.31
C GLU A 300 11.45 -24.87 25.42
N GLN A 301 11.03 -24.46 24.21
CA GLN A 301 11.87 -23.65 23.32
C GLN A 301 12.12 -22.22 23.85
N ARG A 302 11.21 -21.68 24.66
CA ARG A 302 11.38 -20.37 25.31
C ARG A 302 12.30 -20.42 26.51
N THR A 303 12.32 -21.53 27.26
CA THR A 303 13.23 -21.71 28.41
C THR A 303 14.62 -22.10 27.95
N HIS A 304 14.74 -22.99 26.96
CA HIS A 304 15.99 -23.40 26.34
C HIS A 304 16.27 -22.57 25.07
N ILE A 305 16.48 -21.27 25.22
CA ILE A 305 17.05 -20.46 24.14
C ILE A 305 18.45 -20.99 23.88
N SER A 306 18.61 -21.77 22.80
CA SER A 306 19.91 -22.27 22.39
C SER A 306 20.89 -21.10 22.21
N ASP A 307 22.09 -21.23 22.78
CA ASP A 307 23.23 -20.30 22.66
C ASP A 307 23.78 -20.18 21.22
N ASP A 308 23.02 -20.58 20.20
CA ASP A 308 23.39 -20.42 18.80
C ASP A 308 23.20 -18.94 18.40
N VAL A 309 24.06 -18.09 18.96
CA VAL A 309 24.06 -16.65 18.75
C VAL A 309 24.38 -16.39 17.30
N THR A 310 23.35 -15.98 16.57
CA THR A 310 23.52 -15.59 15.17
C THR A 310 24.23 -14.24 15.12
N ALA A 311 24.84 -13.92 14.00
CA ALA A 311 25.63 -12.71 13.79
C ALA A 311 24.77 -11.42 13.72
N SER A 312 23.57 -11.37 14.29
CA SER A 312 22.66 -10.22 14.19
C SER A 312 22.10 -9.83 15.56
N ALA A 313 22.01 -8.53 15.82
CA ALA A 313 21.52 -7.96 17.08
C ALA A 313 20.76 -6.66 16.85
N PHE A 314 19.80 -6.37 17.72
CA PHE A 314 19.22 -5.03 17.86
C PHE A 314 19.91 -4.30 19.00
N VAL A 315 20.41 -3.11 18.72
CA VAL A 315 21.06 -2.24 19.70
C VAL A 315 20.21 -0.98 19.86
N THR A 316 19.62 -0.79 21.03
CA THR A 316 18.78 0.38 21.33
C THR A 316 19.58 1.40 22.12
N PHE A 317 19.67 2.62 21.61
CA PHE A 317 20.38 3.73 22.24
C PHE A 317 19.45 4.64 23.05
N LYS A 318 19.96 5.32 24.08
CA LYS A 318 19.20 6.32 24.84
C LYS A 318 18.85 7.57 24.02
N ARG A 319 19.70 7.93 23.06
CA ARG A 319 19.55 9.11 22.20
C ARG A 319 19.47 8.70 20.73
N ASN A 320 18.56 9.34 19.98
CA ASN A 320 18.42 9.12 18.55
C ASN A 320 19.69 9.49 17.76
N GLN A 321 20.39 10.54 18.19
CA GLN A 321 21.60 11.00 17.51
C GLN A 321 22.67 9.89 17.51
N SER A 322 22.85 9.19 18.63
CA SER A 322 23.78 8.07 18.74
C SER A 322 23.40 6.93 17.79
N ALA A 323 22.10 6.61 17.68
CA ALA A 323 21.63 5.59 16.75
C ALA A 323 21.86 5.99 15.28
N GLN A 324 21.58 7.24 14.91
CA GLN A 324 21.81 7.77 13.56
C GLN A 324 23.29 7.80 13.18
N ILE A 325 24.14 8.23 14.11
CA ILE A 325 25.60 8.25 13.91
C ILE A 325 26.10 6.81 13.72
N THR A 326 25.67 5.89 14.59
CA THR A 326 26.11 4.49 14.53
C THR A 326 25.65 3.80 13.24
N SER A 327 24.47 4.11 12.72
CA SER A 327 23.99 3.51 11.46
C SER A 327 24.66 4.07 10.21
N GLN A 328 25.24 5.27 10.27
CA GLN A 328 25.90 5.92 9.13
C GLN A 328 27.42 5.74 9.12
N ILE A 329 28.03 5.46 10.28
CA ILE A 329 29.48 5.24 10.37
C ILE A 329 29.86 3.89 9.77
N VAL A 330 30.91 3.91 8.95
CA VAL A 330 31.60 2.69 8.51
C VAL A 330 32.45 2.18 9.68
N THR A 331 32.06 1.03 10.25
CA THR A 331 32.70 0.45 11.44
C THR A 331 33.96 -0.37 11.14
N SER A 332 34.24 -0.70 9.88
CA SER A 332 35.36 -1.54 9.49
C SER A 332 35.89 -1.23 8.11
N SER A 333 37.18 -1.50 7.89
CA SER A 333 37.84 -1.40 6.58
C SER A 333 37.25 -2.33 5.52
N LYS A 334 36.63 -3.44 5.94
CA LYS A 334 35.88 -4.34 5.06
C LYS A 334 34.39 -4.00 5.14
N PRO A 335 33.74 -3.62 4.03
CA PRO A 335 32.32 -3.32 4.04
C PRO A 335 31.53 -4.57 4.45
N GLY A 336 30.67 -4.40 5.48
CA GLY A 336 29.76 -5.46 5.93
C GLY A 336 30.34 -6.45 6.94
N ILE A 337 31.45 -6.14 7.62
CA ILE A 337 31.94 -6.92 8.77
C ILE A 337 32.17 -5.94 9.91
N LEU A 338 31.64 -6.20 11.10
CA LEU A 338 32.05 -5.47 12.31
C LEU A 338 33.36 -6.05 12.80
N HIS A 339 34.35 -5.20 13.09
CA HIS A 339 35.67 -5.62 13.54
C HIS A 339 35.84 -5.39 15.04
#